data_AF-E2BD21-F1
#
_entry.id   AF-E2BD21-F1
#
_cell.length_a   1.000
_cell.length_b   1.000
_cell.length_c   1.000
_cell.angle_alpha   90.00
_cell.angle_beta   90.00
_cell.angle_gamma   90.00
#
_symmetry.space_group_name_H-M   'P 1'
#
loop_
_entity.id
_entity.type
_entity.pdbx_description
1 polymer ?
#
loop_
_entity_poly.entity_id
_entity_poly.type
_entity_poly.pdbx_seq_one_letter_code
_entity_poly.pdbx_strand_id
1 'polypeptide(L)'
;NEMAGEEWFQMFMKRNHELSVRAAQATSLSRATSFNKSNVDAFYDNLTIVMDRYKFEPQDIYNTDETGITTVQKPDRVVARRGARQVGSVTSAERGTLVTLAFAANATGNVIPPFFVFPRVRYQDHFIRDGPVGSAGTVNPSGWMQDKTFIHFLEHFKKHTIVSPSHKVLLVLDNHSSHIHINALDFCKKNGIVLLSFPPHCSHRLQPLDRSVYGPLK
;
A
#
# COMPACT_ATOMS: atom_id res chain seq x y z
N ASN A 1 31.52 -38.83 -10.74
CA ASN A 1 31.14 -37.51 -11.28
C ASN A 1 29.73 -37.59 -11.84
N GLU A 2 28.71 -37.30 -11.03
CA GLU A 2 27.28 -37.43 -11.40
C GLU A 2 26.59 -36.07 -11.58
N MET A 3 27.33 -35.04 -11.97
CA MET A 3 26.78 -33.69 -12.15
C MET A 3 27.01 -33.20 -13.57
N ALA A 4 25.98 -32.62 -14.17
CA ALA A 4 26.09 -31.93 -15.45
C ALA A 4 27.04 -30.72 -15.31
N GLY A 5 27.94 -30.55 -16.28
CA GLY A 5 28.87 -29.42 -16.33
C GLY A 5 28.22 -28.12 -16.82
N GLU A 6 28.95 -27.02 -16.69
CA GLU A 6 28.50 -25.68 -17.09
C GLU A 6 28.14 -25.61 -18.58
N GLU A 7 28.94 -26.23 -19.45
CA GLU A 7 28.68 -26.29 -20.90
C GLU A 7 27.38 -27.01 -21.23
N TRP A 8 27.04 -28.08 -20.49
CA TRP A 8 25.78 -28.79 -20.69
C TRP A 8 24.59 -27.88 -20.39
N PHE A 9 24.65 -27.12 -19.30
CA PHE A 9 23.59 -26.19 -18.91
C PHE A 9 23.42 -25.07 -19.94
N GLN A 10 24.52 -24.48 -20.41
CA GLN A 10 24.48 -23.45 -21.46
C GLN A 10 23.85 -23.99 -22.76
N MET A 11 24.27 -25.18 -23.20
CA MET A 11 23.72 -25.82 -24.40
C MET A 11 22.26 -26.23 -24.24
N PHE A 12 21.85 -26.68 -23.05
CA PHE A 12 20.46 -27.00 -22.72
C PHE A 12 19.56 -25.75 -22.81
N MET A 13 19.97 -24.64 -22.19
CA MET A 13 19.23 -23.37 -22.27
C MET A 13 19.19 -22.83 -23.71
N LYS A 14 20.24 -23.04 -24.51
CA LYS A 14 20.27 -22.64 -25.93
C LYS A 14 19.30 -23.44 -26.80
N ARG A 15 19.03 -24.71 -26.49
CA ARG A 15 18.07 -25.56 -27.22
C ARG A 15 16.62 -25.35 -26.80
N ASN A 16 16.38 -24.89 -25.57
CA ASN A 16 15.04 -24.75 -25.00
C ASN A 16 14.67 -23.27 -24.84
N HIS A 17 14.24 -22.64 -25.94
CA HIS A 17 13.94 -21.20 -25.98
C HIS A 17 12.75 -20.76 -25.12
N GLU A 18 11.91 -21.70 -24.65
CA GLU A 18 10.81 -21.44 -23.71
C GLU A 18 11.29 -21.27 -22.26
N LEU A 19 12.54 -21.69 -21.96
CA LEU A 19 13.10 -21.61 -20.63
C LEU A 19 13.97 -20.36 -20.48
N SER A 20 13.87 -19.70 -19.34
CA SER A 20 14.71 -18.54 -19.02
C SER A 20 15.18 -18.59 -17.58
N VAL A 21 16.43 -18.19 -17.36
CA VAL A 21 16.94 -18.00 -16.00
C VAL A 21 16.27 -16.75 -15.41
N ARG A 22 15.68 -16.91 -14.24
CA ARG A 22 15.00 -15.85 -13.49
C ARG A 22 15.45 -15.88 -12.04
N ALA A 23 15.64 -14.71 -11.45
CA ALA A 23 15.75 -14.62 -10.00
C ALA A 23 14.36 -14.88 -9.40
N ALA A 24 14.27 -15.86 -8.50
CA ALA A 24 13.04 -16.09 -7.75
C ALA A 24 12.74 -14.89 -6.85
N GLN A 25 11.48 -14.48 -6.78
CA GLN A 25 11.07 -13.44 -5.85
C GLN A 25 11.06 -13.98 -4.42
N ALA A 26 11.70 -13.26 -3.51
CA ALA A 26 11.67 -13.59 -2.09
C ALA A 26 10.21 -13.54 -1.58
N THR A 27 9.62 -14.70 -1.36
CA THR A 27 8.25 -14.85 -0.84
C THR A 27 8.34 -15.51 0.52
N SER A 28 7.78 -14.88 1.56
CA SER A 28 7.76 -15.48 2.89
C SER A 28 6.90 -16.74 2.90
N LEU A 29 7.26 -17.72 3.73
CA LEU A 29 6.49 -18.96 3.89
C LEU A 29 5.02 -18.67 4.24
N SER A 30 4.78 -17.67 5.09
CA SER A 30 3.43 -17.20 5.45
C SER A 30 2.62 -16.70 4.24
N ARG A 31 3.25 -15.99 3.30
CA ARG A 31 2.57 -15.54 2.07
C ARG A 31 2.25 -16.71 1.14
N ALA A 32 3.15 -17.69 1.05
CA ALA A 32 2.96 -18.87 0.21
C ALA A 32 1.86 -19.81 0.74
N THR A 33 1.76 -20.00 2.05
CA THR A 33 0.76 -20.89 2.66
C THR A 33 -0.60 -20.24 2.84
N SER A 34 -0.66 -18.94 3.13
CA SER A 34 -1.92 -18.22 3.29
C SER A 34 -2.61 -17.89 1.98
N PHE A 35 -1.88 -17.75 0.87
CA PHE A 35 -2.46 -17.59 -0.46
C PHE A 35 -2.91 -18.94 -1.01
N ASN A 36 -4.05 -19.42 -0.53
CA ASN A 36 -4.70 -20.65 -0.97
C ASN A 36 -6.14 -20.38 -1.41
N LYS A 37 -6.70 -21.31 -2.19
CA LYS A 37 -8.05 -21.19 -2.76
C LYS A 37 -9.09 -20.90 -1.67
N SER A 38 -9.06 -21.62 -0.55
CA SER A 38 -10.05 -21.48 0.51
C SER A 38 -10.09 -20.07 1.12
N ASN A 39 -8.92 -19.47 1.40
CA ASN A 39 -8.85 -18.12 1.97
C ASN A 39 -9.31 -17.06 0.97
N VAL A 40 -8.96 -17.23 -0.30
CA VAL A 40 -9.35 -16.30 -1.37
C VAL A 40 -10.85 -16.41 -1.62
N ASP A 41 -11.40 -17.62 -1.70
CA ASP A 41 -12.84 -17.86 -1.86
C ASP A 41 -13.61 -17.22 -0.70
N ALA A 42 -13.19 -17.43 0.55
CA ALA A 42 -13.85 -16.85 1.72
C ALA A 42 -13.91 -15.31 1.65
N PHE A 43 -12.88 -14.65 1.11
CA PHE A 43 -12.91 -13.21 0.87
C PHE A 43 -13.94 -12.83 -0.20
N TYR A 44 -13.97 -13.52 -1.33
CA TYR A 44 -14.93 -13.23 -2.40
C TYR A 44 -16.36 -13.58 -2.02
N ASP A 45 -16.59 -14.60 -1.19
CA ASP A 45 -17.88 -14.93 -0.61
C ASP A 45 -18.36 -13.76 0.27
N ASN A 46 -17.51 -13.29 1.18
CA ASN A 46 -17.82 -12.12 2.02
C ASN A 46 -18.06 -10.85 1.19
N LEU A 47 -17.23 -10.61 0.18
CA LEU A 47 -17.41 -9.50 -0.75
C LEU A 47 -18.77 -9.61 -1.46
N THR A 48 -19.13 -10.79 -1.95
CA THR A 48 -20.40 -11.03 -2.63
C THR A 48 -21.58 -10.75 -1.70
N ILE A 49 -21.55 -11.25 -0.45
CA ILE A 49 -22.58 -10.98 0.55
C ILE A 49 -22.73 -9.47 0.82
N VAL A 50 -21.62 -8.74 0.93
CA VAL A 50 -21.61 -7.31 1.20
C VAL A 50 -22.13 -6.52 0.00
N MET A 51 -21.67 -6.87 -1.21
CA MET A 51 -22.13 -6.29 -2.47
C MET A 51 -23.61 -6.54 -2.68
N ASP A 52 -24.12 -7.74 -2.38
CA ASP A 52 -25.54 -8.05 -2.50
C ASP A 52 -26.41 -7.36 -1.48
N ARG A 53 -25.90 -7.15 -0.27
CA ARG A 53 -26.64 -6.48 0.80
C ARG A 53 -26.82 -4.99 0.55
N TYR A 54 -25.76 -4.30 0.13
CA TYR A 54 -25.74 -2.84 0.04
C TYR A 54 -25.78 -2.30 -1.39
N LYS A 55 -25.56 -3.16 -2.40
CA LYS A 55 -25.57 -2.81 -3.82
C LYS A 55 -24.69 -1.59 -4.10
N PHE A 56 -23.44 -1.66 -3.66
CA PHE A 56 -22.48 -0.58 -3.87
C PHE A 56 -22.21 -0.36 -5.36
N GLU A 57 -22.23 0.91 -5.75
CA GLU A 57 -21.78 1.34 -7.07
C GLU A 57 -20.25 1.55 -7.07
N PRO A 58 -19.59 1.56 -8.24
CA PRO A 58 -18.13 1.70 -8.31
C PRO A 58 -17.56 2.93 -7.58
N GLN A 59 -18.30 4.04 -7.53
CA GLN A 59 -17.87 5.24 -6.82
C GLN A 59 -17.85 5.11 -5.29
N ASP A 60 -18.55 4.11 -4.76
CA ASP A 60 -18.72 3.83 -3.34
C ASP A 60 -17.79 2.72 -2.83
N ILE A 61 -17.03 2.09 -3.72
CA ILE A 61 -16.06 1.03 -3.39
C ILE A 61 -14.66 1.63 -3.38
N TYR A 62 -14.11 1.77 -2.18
CA TYR A 62 -12.78 2.29 -1.95
C TYR A 62 -11.83 1.17 -1.55
N ASN A 63 -10.59 1.28 -2.01
CA ASN A 63 -9.48 0.54 -1.49
C ASN A 63 -8.49 1.50 -0.82
N THR A 64 -7.96 1.11 0.34
CA THR A 64 -6.96 1.89 1.08
C THR A 64 -5.78 1.03 1.47
N ASP A 65 -4.61 1.66 1.54
CA ASP A 65 -3.37 1.03 1.93
C ASP A 65 -2.33 2.08 2.37
N GLU A 66 -1.28 1.64 3.06
CA GLU A 66 -0.16 2.48 3.47
C GLU A 66 1.08 2.23 2.63
N THR A 67 1.80 3.31 2.32
CA THR A 67 3.08 3.22 1.63
C THR A 67 4.10 4.17 2.25
N GLY A 68 5.32 3.70 2.42
CA GLY A 68 6.41 4.53 2.88
C GLY A 68 6.97 5.38 1.75
N ILE A 69 7.00 6.69 1.94
CA ILE A 69 7.65 7.66 1.05
C ILE A 69 8.92 8.15 1.71
N THR A 70 10.02 8.13 0.98
CA THR A 70 11.29 8.67 1.45
C THR A 70 11.33 10.17 1.19
N THR A 71 11.83 10.93 2.18
CA THR A 71 12.14 12.36 2.02
C THR A 71 13.38 12.59 1.14
N VAL A 72 14.08 11.52 0.73
CA VAL A 72 15.29 11.57 -0.09
C VAL A 72 15.01 11.00 -1.48
N GLN A 73 14.93 11.88 -2.48
CA GLN A 73 14.93 11.45 -3.87
C GLN A 73 16.28 10.83 -4.24
N LYS A 74 16.28 9.68 -4.93
CA LYS A 74 17.52 9.15 -5.51
C LYS A 74 17.97 10.12 -6.60
N PRO A 75 19.19 10.67 -6.53
CA PRO A 75 19.70 11.51 -7.60
C PRO A 75 19.72 10.73 -8.92
N ASP A 76 19.31 11.37 -10.00
CA ASP A 76 19.37 10.80 -11.33
C ASP A 76 20.81 10.44 -11.73
N ARG A 77 20.92 9.60 -12.77
CA ARG A 77 22.22 9.31 -13.38
C ARG A 77 22.77 10.58 -14.01
N VAL A 78 23.89 11.08 -13.49
CA VAL A 78 24.60 12.24 -14.03
C VAL A 78 25.75 11.80 -14.93
N VAL A 79 26.10 12.63 -15.90
CA VAL A 79 27.32 12.45 -16.71
C VAL A 79 28.52 12.82 -15.85
N ALA A 80 29.44 11.88 -15.65
CA ALA A 80 30.66 12.07 -14.89
C ALA A 80 31.90 11.58 -15.66
N ARG A 81 33.09 12.04 -15.25
CA ARG A 81 34.36 11.69 -15.90
C ARG A 81 34.58 10.17 -15.84
N ARG A 82 34.96 9.56 -16.96
CA ARG A 82 35.29 8.13 -17.05
C ARG A 82 36.36 7.76 -16.02
N GLY A 83 36.07 6.78 -15.16
CA GLY A 83 36.96 6.35 -14.08
C GLY A 83 36.74 7.05 -12.72
N ALA A 84 35.85 8.04 -12.64
CA ALA A 84 35.46 8.63 -11.36
C ALA A 84 34.64 7.62 -10.54
N ARG A 85 35.14 7.25 -9.36
CA ARG A 85 34.49 6.30 -8.44
C ARG A 85 33.48 6.96 -7.49
N GLN A 86 33.61 8.26 -7.27
CA GLN A 86 32.72 9.03 -6.40
C GLN A 86 32.19 10.24 -7.15
N VAL A 87 30.87 10.31 -7.27
CA VAL A 87 30.13 11.45 -7.81
C VAL A 87 29.12 11.84 -6.74
N GLY A 88 29.36 12.99 -6.11
CA GLY A 88 28.52 13.48 -5.03
C GLY A 88 27.29 14.20 -5.57
N SER A 89 26.15 14.00 -4.94
CA SER A 89 24.96 14.84 -5.08
C SER A 89 24.57 15.33 -3.68
N VAL A 90 24.19 16.60 -3.57
CA VAL A 90 23.71 17.18 -2.31
C VAL A 90 22.29 16.67 -2.07
N THR A 91 22.12 15.87 -1.02
CA THR A 91 20.80 15.41 -0.55
C THR A 91 20.55 15.92 0.85
N SER A 92 19.30 16.26 1.19
CA SER A 92 18.92 16.82 2.49
C SER A 92 19.37 15.94 3.68
N ALA A 93 19.62 16.58 4.83
CA ALA A 93 20.13 15.96 6.06
C ALA A 93 19.12 15.03 6.77
N GLU A 94 17.84 15.03 6.39
CA GLU A 94 16.81 14.08 6.86
C GLU A 94 16.96 12.69 6.22
N ARG A 95 18.21 12.25 6.14
CA ARG A 95 18.68 11.10 5.40
C ARG A 95 18.00 9.83 5.92
N GLY A 96 16.97 9.36 5.22
CA GLY A 96 16.32 8.07 5.49
C GLY A 96 15.08 8.12 6.38
N THR A 97 14.52 9.29 6.68
CA THR A 97 13.23 9.36 7.39
C THR A 97 12.10 8.95 6.45
N LEU A 98 11.46 7.82 6.75
CA LEU A 98 10.29 7.32 6.03
C LEU A 98 9.04 8.01 6.58
N VAL A 99 8.28 8.68 5.72
CA VAL A 99 6.95 9.20 6.03
C VAL A 99 5.94 8.19 5.52
N THR A 100 5.01 7.76 6.37
CA THR A 100 3.94 6.88 5.92
C THR A 100 2.86 7.72 5.24
N LEU A 101 2.49 7.33 4.03
CA LEU A 101 1.36 7.86 3.30
C LEU A 101 0.23 6.83 3.34
N ALA A 102 -0.92 7.22 3.89
CA ALA A 102 -2.17 6.50 3.71
C ALA A 102 -2.92 7.10 2.52
N PHE A 103 -3.30 6.22 1.60
CA PHE A 103 -3.94 6.60 0.35
C PHE A 103 -5.16 5.73 0.11
N ALA A 104 -6.24 6.36 -0.38
CA ALA A 104 -7.46 5.67 -0.75
C ALA A 104 -7.95 6.12 -2.13
N ALA A 105 -8.42 5.16 -2.92
CA ALA A 105 -9.00 5.41 -4.23
C ALA A 105 -10.24 4.54 -4.43
N ASN A 106 -11.21 5.03 -5.21
CA ASN A 106 -12.40 4.26 -5.54
C ASN A 106 -12.28 3.56 -6.90
N ALA A 107 -13.23 2.67 -7.19
CA ALA A 107 -13.23 1.90 -8.44
C ALA A 107 -13.49 2.75 -9.70
N THR A 108 -13.96 4.00 -9.55
CA THR A 108 -14.06 4.96 -10.67
C THR A 108 -12.74 5.71 -10.94
N GLY A 109 -11.73 5.55 -10.09
CA GLY A 109 -10.43 6.23 -10.19
C GLY A 109 -10.35 7.57 -9.46
N ASN A 110 -11.37 7.97 -8.71
CA ASN A 110 -11.29 9.12 -7.81
C ASN A 110 -10.41 8.77 -6.61
N VAL A 111 -9.69 9.76 -6.11
CA VAL A 111 -8.71 9.59 -5.04
C VAL A 111 -9.05 10.51 -3.88
N ILE A 112 -8.87 10.00 -2.66
CA ILE A 112 -8.92 10.81 -1.44
C ILE A 112 -7.60 11.55 -1.32
N PRO A 113 -7.59 12.85 -0.95
CA PRO A 113 -6.36 13.58 -0.74
C PRO A 113 -5.42 12.82 0.22
N PRO A 114 -4.11 12.76 -0.05
CA PRO A 114 -3.20 11.93 0.71
C PRO A 114 -3.14 12.31 2.19
N PHE A 115 -3.04 11.30 3.07
CA PHE A 115 -2.90 11.47 4.50
C PHE A 115 -1.52 11.03 4.98
N PHE A 116 -0.78 11.91 5.64
CA PHE A 116 0.62 11.66 6.03
C PHE A 116 0.78 11.37 7.52
N VAL A 117 1.61 10.39 7.86
CA VAL A 117 2.05 10.11 9.24
C VAL A 117 3.55 10.35 9.32
N PHE A 118 3.93 11.44 10.00
CA PHE A 118 5.33 11.84 10.14
C PHE A 118 5.94 11.24 11.42
N PRO A 119 7.17 10.67 11.36
CA PRO A 119 7.89 10.14 12.53
C PRO A 119 8.42 11.25 13.44
N ARG A 120 7.51 11.97 14.11
CA ARG A 120 7.81 13.12 14.98
C ARG A 120 6.91 13.15 16.21
N VAL A 121 7.29 13.96 17.19
CA VAL A 121 6.50 14.16 18.43
C VAL A 121 5.55 15.34 18.32
N ARG A 122 5.91 16.35 17.52
CA ARG A 122 5.13 17.59 17.35
C ARG A 122 4.76 17.80 15.90
N TYR A 123 3.47 18.02 15.64
CA TYR A 123 2.96 18.38 14.33
C TYR A 123 3.32 19.83 14.02
N GLN A 124 3.61 20.12 12.75
CA GLN A 124 3.83 21.46 12.24
C GLN A 124 3.08 21.58 10.92
N ASP A 125 2.32 22.67 10.75
CA ASP A 125 1.45 22.84 9.58
C ASP A 125 2.22 22.86 8.26
N HIS A 126 3.51 23.22 8.31
CA HIS A 126 4.37 23.23 7.13
C HIS A 126 4.74 21.83 6.63
N PHE A 127 4.44 20.74 7.34
CA PHE A 127 4.76 19.37 6.90
C PHE A 127 3.99 18.95 5.65
N ILE A 128 2.80 19.52 5.43
CA ILE A 128 1.98 19.27 4.24
C ILE A 128 2.00 20.46 3.28
N ARG A 129 2.91 21.42 3.49
CA ARG A 129 3.09 22.57 2.59
C ARG A 129 3.44 22.06 1.20
N ASP A 130 2.83 22.67 0.19
CA ASP A 130 3.00 22.32 -1.22
C ASP A 130 2.58 20.87 -1.57
N GLY A 131 1.91 20.17 -0.64
CA GLY A 131 1.26 18.89 -0.90
C GLY A 131 -0.04 19.06 -1.70
N PRO A 132 -0.62 17.96 -2.19
CA PRO A 132 -1.90 17.99 -2.89
C PRO A 132 -3.00 18.68 -2.06
N VAL A 133 -3.87 19.42 -2.74
CA VAL A 133 -4.94 20.18 -2.07
C VAL A 133 -5.83 19.23 -1.27
N GLY A 134 -6.09 19.60 -0.02
CA GLY A 134 -6.89 18.80 0.90
C GLY A 134 -6.07 17.75 1.67
N SER A 135 -4.78 17.58 1.41
CA SER A 135 -3.94 16.71 2.22
C SER A 135 -4.00 17.06 3.70
N ALA A 136 -3.94 16.03 4.54
CA ALA A 136 -3.88 16.15 5.98
C ALA A 136 -2.76 15.27 6.52
N GLY A 137 -2.41 15.44 7.79
CA GLY A 137 -1.45 14.54 8.40
C GLY A 137 -1.47 14.59 9.91
N THR A 138 -0.73 13.67 10.48
CA THR A 138 -0.53 13.52 11.92
C THR A 138 0.92 13.17 12.19
N VAL A 139 1.32 13.20 13.46
CA VAL A 139 2.64 12.74 13.89
C VAL A 139 2.52 11.64 14.91
N ASN A 140 3.49 10.74 14.92
CA ASN A 140 3.80 9.87 16.05
C ASN A 140 5.29 9.52 16.02
N PRO A 141 5.92 9.11 17.14
CA PRO A 141 7.36 8.83 17.17
C PRO A 141 7.81 7.75 16.19
N SER A 142 6.95 6.80 15.83
CA SER A 142 7.30 5.69 14.96
C SER A 142 7.17 6.02 13.47
N GLY A 143 6.33 6.98 13.10
CA GLY A 143 5.95 7.27 11.70
C GLY A 143 5.07 6.21 11.05
N TRP A 144 4.69 5.16 11.77
CA TRP A 144 3.85 4.06 11.29
C TRP A 144 2.38 4.31 11.60
N MET A 145 1.48 3.70 10.83
CA MET A 145 0.06 3.68 11.17
C MET A 145 -0.17 2.93 12.50
N GLN A 146 -0.92 3.56 13.39
CA GLN A 146 -1.35 3.06 14.70
C GLN A 146 -2.85 3.32 14.86
N ASP A 147 -3.49 2.72 15.85
CA ASP A 147 -4.94 2.79 16.07
C ASP A 147 -5.48 4.23 16.09
N LYS A 148 -4.79 5.14 16.80
CA LYS A 148 -5.18 6.55 16.88
C LYS A 148 -5.00 7.31 15.57
N THR A 149 -3.90 7.05 14.86
CA THR A 149 -3.64 7.72 13.57
C THR A 149 -4.59 7.20 12.49
N PHE A 150 -5.01 5.93 12.58
CA PHE A 150 -5.98 5.35 11.67
C PHE A 150 -7.36 5.99 11.85
N ILE A 151 -7.76 6.32 13.08
CA ILE A 151 -9.00 7.09 13.31
C ILE A 151 -8.91 8.48 12.66
N HIS A 152 -7.79 9.20 12.80
CA HIS A 152 -7.60 10.48 12.10
C HIS A 152 -7.67 10.33 10.58
N PHE A 153 -7.16 9.22 10.04
CA PHE A 153 -7.34 8.88 8.63
C PHE A 153 -8.81 8.63 8.27
N LEU A 154 -9.57 7.91 9.10
CA LEU A 154 -11.00 7.68 8.86
C LEU A 154 -11.84 8.96 8.93
N GLU A 155 -11.48 9.90 9.80
CA GLU A 155 -12.08 11.24 9.85
C GLU A 155 -11.80 12.02 8.57
N HIS A 156 -10.55 11.96 8.10
CA HIS A 156 -10.14 12.53 6.83
C HIS A 156 -10.86 11.88 5.63
N PHE A 157 -10.94 10.56 5.60
CA PHE A 157 -11.67 9.79 4.60
C PHE A 157 -13.15 10.20 4.56
N LYS A 158 -13.81 10.28 5.72
CA LYS A 158 -15.19 10.75 5.83
C LYS A 158 -15.36 12.17 5.30
N LYS A 159 -14.42 13.08 5.61
CA LYS A 159 -14.48 14.48 5.15
C LYS A 159 -14.44 14.60 3.63
N HIS A 160 -13.76 13.67 2.96
CA HIS A 160 -13.55 13.69 1.51
C HIS A 160 -14.42 12.69 0.74
N THR A 161 -15.37 12.05 1.42
CA THR A 161 -16.37 11.17 0.82
C THR A 161 -17.78 11.67 1.16
N ILE A 162 -18.78 11.24 0.39
CA ILE A 162 -20.19 11.53 0.68
C ILE A 162 -20.80 10.54 1.69
N VAL A 163 -19.95 9.86 2.47
CA VAL A 163 -20.39 8.76 3.34
C VAL A 163 -21.29 9.26 4.46
N SER A 164 -22.38 8.52 4.66
CA SER A 164 -23.31 8.73 5.77
C SER A 164 -24.04 7.43 6.11
N PRO A 165 -24.78 7.35 7.23
CA PRO A 165 -25.59 6.17 7.53
C PRO A 165 -26.61 5.80 6.45
N SER A 166 -27.08 6.79 5.67
CA SER A 166 -27.99 6.59 4.53
C SER A 166 -27.26 6.34 3.21
N HIS A 167 -26.01 6.81 3.06
CA HIS A 167 -25.16 6.58 1.89
C HIS A 167 -23.87 5.87 2.30
N LYS A 168 -23.91 4.54 2.25
CA LYS A 168 -22.80 3.70 2.72
C LYS A 168 -21.70 3.61 1.67
N VAL A 169 -20.48 3.43 2.13
CA VAL A 169 -19.32 3.13 1.27
C VAL A 169 -18.63 1.86 1.77
N LEU A 170 -18.08 1.09 0.84
CA LEU A 170 -17.23 -0.05 1.12
C LEU A 170 -15.79 0.41 1.15
N LEU A 171 -15.08 0.12 2.24
CA LEU A 171 -13.65 0.36 2.38
C LEU A 171 -12.93 -0.98 2.52
N VAL A 172 -12.17 -1.34 1.49
CA VAL A 172 -11.38 -2.57 1.41
C VAL A 172 -9.93 -2.28 1.79
N LEU A 173 -9.39 -3.04 2.73
CA LEU A 173 -8.08 -2.79 3.34
C LEU A 173 -7.39 -4.08 3.77
N ASP A 174 -6.12 -4.01 4.16
CA ASP A 174 -5.44 -5.17 4.71
C ASP A 174 -5.87 -5.50 6.15
N ASN A 175 -5.44 -6.67 6.64
CA ASN A 175 -5.79 -7.15 7.97
C ASN A 175 -4.76 -6.75 9.04
N HIS A 176 -4.09 -5.60 8.90
CA HIS A 176 -3.15 -5.12 9.90
C HIS A 176 -3.87 -4.75 11.22
N SER A 177 -3.22 -4.97 12.36
CA SER A 177 -3.86 -4.81 13.68
C SER A 177 -4.34 -3.38 13.94
N SER A 178 -3.66 -2.37 13.39
CA SER A 178 -4.08 -0.96 13.50
C SER A 178 -5.43 -0.67 12.84
N HIS A 179 -5.84 -1.49 11.89
CA HIS A 179 -7.09 -1.33 11.15
C HIS A 179 -8.29 -1.94 11.89
N ILE A 180 -8.04 -2.87 12.81
CA ILE A 180 -9.05 -3.73 13.44
C ILE A 180 -9.13 -3.43 14.94
N HIS A 181 -9.05 -2.15 15.30
CA HIS A 181 -9.29 -1.70 16.67
C HIS A 181 -10.76 -1.32 16.86
N ILE A 182 -11.32 -1.61 18.04
CA ILE A 182 -12.76 -1.42 18.35
C ILE A 182 -13.26 0.00 18.03
N ASN A 183 -12.49 1.02 18.41
CA ASN A 183 -12.83 2.42 18.14
C ASN A 183 -12.93 2.73 16.64
N ALA A 184 -12.08 2.13 15.80
CA ALA A 184 -12.14 2.30 14.36
C ALA A 184 -13.38 1.62 13.77
N LEU A 185 -13.70 0.40 14.23
CA LEU A 185 -14.90 -0.32 13.83
C LEU A 185 -16.18 0.44 14.22
N ASP A 186 -16.24 0.97 15.44
CA ASP A 186 -17.36 1.77 15.93
C ASP A 186 -17.52 3.07 15.14
N PHE A 187 -16.40 3.74 14.83
CA PHE A 187 -16.41 4.91 13.96
C PHE A 187 -16.98 4.56 12.58
N CYS A 188 -16.49 3.48 11.95
CA CYS A 188 -16.95 3.06 10.64
C CYS A 188 -18.46 2.74 10.65
N LYS A 189 -18.90 1.92 11.60
CA LYS A 189 -20.32 1.56 11.76
C LYS A 189 -21.21 2.79 11.98
N LYS A 190 -20.79 3.72 12.83
CA LYS A 190 -21.54 4.96 13.12
C LYS A 190 -21.69 5.86 11.89
N ASN A 191 -20.71 5.84 10.99
CA ASN A 191 -20.67 6.75 9.84
C ASN A 191 -21.14 6.13 8.52
N GLY A 192 -21.45 4.82 8.49
CA GLY A 192 -21.86 4.14 7.26
C GLY A 192 -20.70 3.61 6.41
N ILE A 193 -19.51 3.47 7.00
CA ILE A 193 -18.35 2.84 6.35
C ILE A 193 -18.43 1.34 6.63
N VAL A 194 -18.57 0.54 5.59
CA VAL A 194 -18.51 -0.92 5.65
C VAL A 194 -17.06 -1.34 5.40
N LEU A 195 -16.43 -1.96 6.39
CA LEU A 195 -15.06 -2.45 6.27
C LEU A 195 -15.06 -3.90 5.76
N LEU A 196 -14.14 -4.20 4.84
CA LEU A 196 -13.85 -5.56 4.40
C LEU A 196 -12.33 -5.74 4.33
N SER A 197 -11.77 -6.59 5.18
CA SER A 197 -10.32 -6.86 5.15
C SER A 197 -9.98 -7.99 4.19
N PHE A 198 -8.81 -7.89 3.56
CA PHE A 198 -8.22 -9.02 2.83
C PHE A 198 -7.85 -10.16 3.78
N PRO A 199 -7.80 -11.41 3.30
CA PRO A 199 -7.26 -12.50 4.09
C PRO A 199 -5.81 -12.19 4.53
N PRO A 200 -5.42 -12.61 5.74
CA PRO A 200 -4.06 -12.43 6.23
C PRO A 200 -3.01 -12.89 5.21
N HIS A 201 -1.94 -12.11 5.08
CA HIS A 201 -0.81 -12.37 4.18
C HIS A 201 -1.14 -12.50 2.68
N CYS A 202 -2.34 -12.10 2.23
CA CYS A 202 -2.73 -12.14 0.82
C CYS A 202 -2.60 -10.79 0.08
N SER A 203 -2.27 -9.70 0.78
CA SER A 203 -2.18 -8.34 0.21
C SER A 203 -1.28 -8.27 -1.02
N HIS A 204 -0.13 -8.95 -1.01
CA HIS A 204 0.82 -8.98 -2.14
C HIS A 204 0.22 -9.44 -3.50
N ARG A 205 -0.95 -10.09 -3.50
CA ARG A 205 -1.69 -10.48 -4.70
C ARG A 205 -3.02 -9.75 -4.84
N LEU A 206 -3.69 -9.46 -3.72
CA LEU A 206 -5.06 -8.96 -3.69
C LEU A 206 -5.17 -7.44 -3.52
N GLN A 207 -4.15 -6.77 -3.00
CA GLN A 207 -4.15 -5.32 -2.70
C GLN A 207 -4.02 -4.52 -4.01
N PRO A 208 -5.08 -3.87 -4.49
CA PRO A 208 -5.06 -3.14 -5.75
C PRO A 208 -4.01 -2.03 -5.77
N LEU A 209 -3.94 -1.22 -4.70
CA LEU A 209 -3.00 -0.09 -4.63
C LEU A 209 -1.54 -0.51 -4.78
N ASP A 210 -1.13 -1.60 -4.13
CA ASP A 210 0.21 -2.20 -4.26
C ASP A 210 0.51 -2.64 -5.70
N ARG A 211 -0.50 -3.11 -6.43
CA ARG A 211 -0.34 -3.72 -7.76
C ARG A 211 -0.43 -2.72 -8.90
N SER A 212 -1.08 -1.58 -8.70
CA SER A 212 -1.35 -0.60 -9.77
C SER A 212 -0.84 0.82 -9.48
N VAL A 213 -0.98 1.31 -8.25
CA VAL A 213 -0.73 2.74 -7.93
C VAL A 213 0.66 2.96 -7.33
N TYR A 214 1.11 2.09 -6.43
CA TYR A 214 2.37 2.30 -5.71
C TYR A 214 3.62 1.93 -6.51
N GLY A 215 3.49 1.09 -7.54
CA GLY A 215 4.61 0.76 -8.43
C GLY A 215 5.17 2.01 -9.13
N PRO A 216 4.34 2.79 -9.85
CA PRO A 216 4.77 4.04 -10.48
C PRO A 216 5.16 5.17 -9.52
N LEU A 217 4.67 5.13 -8.27
CA LEU A 217 4.96 6.15 -7.26
C LEU A 217 6.37 6.03 -6.65
N LYS A 218 6.97 4.84 -6.65
CA LYS A 218 8.26 4.50 -6.03
C LYS A 218 9.40 4.41 -7.03
#